data_AF-A0A9W6XV74-F1
#
_entry.id   AF-A0A9W6XV74-F1
#
_cell.length_a   1.000
_cell.length_b   1.000
_cell.length_c   1.000
_cell.angle_alpha   90.00
_cell.angle_beta   90.00
_cell.angle_gamma   90.00
#
_symmetry.space_group_name_H-M   'P 1'
#
loop_
_entity.id
_entity.type
_entity.pdbx_description
1 polymer ?
#
loop_
_entity_poly.entity_id
_entity_poly.type
_entity_poly.pdbx_seq_one_letter_code
_entity_poly.pdbx_strand_id
1 'polypeptide(L)'
;MARGAVWRQYFQRQFLLSGAPLGAYLRAYKAHRDALEAKAQAAAEGEDGEEDGEEDDDDEVDADDASARNAGDRKKSYPSKNKSIIVLDDSKEWDWVPLHVASSVVKEFCFRGRFAEAIEAYASLPLTDAVRRDVVAILQDYEQYPSLLYLYEVHRSMGTGVQPLDVAPELDALKKVGRIEELDTRFQELSIKDQSRADIQKLMGN
;
A
#
# COMPACT_ATOMS: atom_id res chain seq x y z
N MET A 1 17.95 3.96 12.30
CA MET A 1 16.71 3.50 11.64
C MET A 1 16.38 4.19 10.30
N ALA A 2 16.52 5.52 10.17
CA ALA A 2 16.11 6.26 8.96
C ALA A 2 16.84 5.86 7.66
N ARG A 3 18.17 5.62 7.71
CA ARG A 3 18.96 5.24 6.51
C ARG A 3 18.42 3.97 5.83
N GLY A 4 18.01 2.95 6.59
CA GLY A 4 17.49 1.71 6.03
C GLY A 4 16.09 1.84 5.41
N ALA A 5 15.29 2.83 5.79
CA ALA A 5 13.99 3.10 5.16
C ALA A 5 14.17 3.81 3.81
N VAL A 6 15.08 4.79 3.75
CA VAL A 6 15.41 5.53 2.53
C VAL A 6 15.97 4.60 1.45
N TRP A 7 16.90 3.71 1.82
CA TRP A 7 17.45 2.72 0.87
C TRP A 7 16.38 1.79 0.31
N ARG A 8 15.47 1.29 1.16
CA ARG A 8 14.34 0.44 0.70
C ARG A 8 13.45 1.16 -0.31
N GLN A 9 13.12 2.42 -0.05
CA GLN A 9 12.32 3.22 -0.96
C GLN A 9 13.03 3.49 -2.29
N TYR A 10 14.34 3.78 -2.24
CA TYR A 10 15.16 3.94 -3.44
C TYR A 10 15.17 2.66 -4.29
N PHE A 11 15.46 1.50 -3.69
CA PHE A 11 15.48 0.22 -4.40
C PHE A 11 14.11 -0.13 -4.97
N GLN A 12 13.03 0.08 -4.22
CA GLN A 12 11.67 -0.14 -4.72
C GLN A 12 11.42 0.71 -5.97
N ARG A 13 11.78 1.99 -5.95
CA ARG A 13 11.61 2.88 -7.09
C ARG A 13 12.40 2.43 -8.30
N GLN A 14 13.66 2.04 -8.12
CA GLN A 14 14.52 1.54 -9.19
C GLN A 14 14.03 0.22 -9.75
N PHE A 15 13.56 -0.68 -8.89
CA PHE A 15 13.00 -1.96 -9.31
C PHE A 15 11.77 -1.74 -10.19
N LEU A 16 10.85 -0.87 -9.76
CA LEU A 16 9.64 -0.56 -10.52
C LEU A 16 9.92 0.28 -11.78
N LEU A 17 11.05 1.01 -11.85
CA LEU A 17 11.53 1.66 -13.07
C LEU A 17 11.99 0.65 -14.12
N SER A 18 12.51 -0.51 -13.71
CA SER A 18 13.07 -1.50 -14.64
C SER A 18 12.02 -2.23 -15.50
N GLY A 19 10.74 -1.94 -15.31
CA GLY A 19 9.64 -2.63 -15.99
C GLY A 19 9.33 -4.01 -15.40
N ALA A 20 10.01 -4.41 -14.32
CA ALA A 20 9.77 -5.68 -13.68
C ALA A 20 8.30 -5.85 -13.25
N PRO A 21 7.73 -7.07 -13.35
CA PRO A 21 6.36 -7.36 -12.93
C PRO A 21 6.25 -7.38 -11.40
N LEU A 22 5.03 -7.18 -10.90
CA LEU A 22 4.72 -7.16 -9.46
C LEU A 22 5.27 -8.40 -8.74
N GLY A 23 5.01 -9.60 -9.28
CA GLY A 23 5.45 -10.84 -8.66
C GLY A 23 6.96 -10.96 -8.49
N ALA A 24 7.76 -10.38 -9.41
CA ALA A 24 9.21 -10.37 -9.27
C ALA A 24 9.66 -9.48 -8.12
N TYR A 25 9.03 -8.32 -7.95
CA TYR A 25 9.29 -7.42 -6.83
C TYR A 25 8.96 -8.10 -5.49
N LEU A 26 7.77 -8.70 -5.38
CA LEU A 26 7.31 -9.31 -4.14
C LEU A 26 8.18 -10.51 -3.73
N ARG A 27 8.62 -11.34 -4.69
CA ARG A 27 9.55 -12.44 -4.40
C ARG A 27 10.91 -11.94 -3.91
N ALA A 28 11.46 -10.91 -4.56
CA ALA A 28 12.73 -10.30 -4.11
C ALA A 28 12.59 -9.66 -2.73
N TYR A 29 11.48 -8.98 -2.47
CA TYR A 29 11.16 -8.39 -1.18
C TYR A 29 11.05 -9.47 -0.08
N LYS A 30 10.40 -10.60 -0.37
CA LYS A 30 10.31 -11.74 0.55
C LYS A 30 11.68 -12.29 0.91
N ALA A 31 12.50 -12.63 -0.10
CA ALA A 31 13.83 -13.16 0.10
C ALA A 31 14.73 -12.21 0.93
N HIS A 32 14.63 -10.91 0.69
CA HIS A 32 15.36 -9.91 1.47
C HIS A 32 14.87 -9.83 2.92
N ARG A 33 13.55 -9.92 3.16
CA ARG A 33 12.98 -9.92 4.51
C ARG A 33 13.44 -11.16 5.28
N ASP A 34 13.33 -12.33 4.67
CA ASP A 34 13.70 -13.61 5.29
C ASP A 34 15.21 -13.65 5.61
N ALA A 35 16.06 -13.10 4.74
CA ALA A 35 17.49 -12.98 4.99
C ALA A 35 17.83 -12.03 6.16
N LEU A 36 17.09 -10.93 6.32
CA LEU A 36 17.26 -10.04 7.48
C LEU A 36 16.81 -10.69 8.79
N GLU A 37 15.73 -11.47 8.76
CA GLU A 37 15.24 -12.22 9.92
C GLU A 37 16.25 -13.30 10.33
N ALA A 38 16.78 -14.08 9.37
CA ALA A 38 17.81 -15.08 9.62
C ALA A 38 19.09 -14.46 10.20
N LYS A 39 19.52 -13.29 9.68
CA LYS A 39 20.68 -12.56 10.23
C LYS A 39 20.43 -12.08 11.66
N ALA A 40 19.23 -11.63 11.98
CA ALA A 40 18.88 -11.20 13.33
C ALA A 40 18.83 -12.38 14.31
N GLN A 41 18.33 -13.54 13.88
CA GLN A 41 18.31 -14.77 14.69
C GLN A 41 19.73 -15.28 14.96
N ALA A 42 20.59 -15.36 13.95
CA ALA A 42 21.98 -15.78 14.12
C ALA A 42 22.77 -14.84 15.06
N ALA A 43 22.47 -13.54 15.06
CA ALA A 43 23.08 -12.58 15.99
C ALA A 43 22.58 -12.78 17.43
N ALA A 44 21.34 -13.22 17.63
CA ALA A 44 20.78 -13.47 18.96
C ALA A 44 21.22 -14.84 19.53
N GLU A 45 21.42 -15.84 18.68
CA GLU A 45 21.92 -17.17 19.09
C GLU A 45 23.44 -17.16 19.37
N GLY A 46 24.18 -16.20 18.82
CA GLY A 46 25.59 -15.98 19.10
C GLY A 46 25.90 -15.20 20.39
N GLU A 47 24.89 -14.76 21.15
CA GLU A 47 25.07 -14.07 22.44
C GLU A 47 25.03 -15.02 23.65
N ASP A 48 24.79 -16.32 23.47
CA ASP A 48 24.75 -17.34 24.55
C ASP A 48 26.01 -18.24 24.61
N GLY A 49 27.12 -17.83 24.00
CA GLY A 49 28.37 -18.57 24.12
C GLY A 49 29.58 -17.86 23.54
N GLU A 50 30.30 -17.13 24.39
CA GLU A 50 31.71 -17.39 24.72
C GLU A 50 32.25 -16.26 25.65
N GLU A 51 32.66 -16.67 26.86
CA GLU A 51 33.51 -15.91 27.79
C GLU A 51 34.94 -15.80 27.23
N ASP A 52 35.54 -14.62 27.45
CA ASP A 52 36.95 -14.27 27.60
C ASP A 52 38.01 -14.64 26.54
N GLY A 53 38.71 -13.61 26.07
CA GLY A 53 40.00 -13.71 25.38
C GLY A 53 40.47 -12.43 24.69
N GLU A 54 40.98 -11.48 25.49
CA GLU A 54 42.12 -10.54 25.26
C GLU A 54 42.87 -10.70 23.90
N GLU A 55 43.38 -9.68 23.18
CA GLU A 55 43.81 -8.31 23.49
C GLU A 55 44.22 -7.60 22.16
N ASP A 56 44.27 -6.26 22.22
CA ASP A 56 45.14 -5.31 21.50
C ASP A 56 44.96 -5.00 19.99
N ASP A 57 45.08 -3.75 19.52
CA ASP A 57 45.11 -2.39 20.12
C ASP A 57 45.02 -1.37 18.95
N ASP A 58 44.89 -0.09 19.30
CA ASP A 58 45.01 1.15 18.51
C ASP A 58 43.72 1.79 17.94
N ASP A 59 43.03 2.47 18.86
CA ASP A 59 42.85 3.93 18.90
C ASP A 59 42.17 4.65 17.71
N GLU A 60 40.98 5.21 17.96
CA GLU A 60 40.86 6.66 18.22
C GLU A 60 39.69 6.92 19.18
N VAL A 61 40.07 7.36 20.38
CA VAL A 61 39.25 7.96 21.42
C VAL A 61 38.83 9.38 21.02
N ASP A 62 37.54 9.68 21.14
CA ASP A 62 37.11 11.02 21.55
C ASP A 62 36.11 10.86 22.68
N ALA A 63 36.59 11.17 23.87
CA ALA A 63 35.83 11.28 25.09
C ALA A 63 35.24 12.68 25.18
N ASP A 64 33.93 12.76 25.43
CA ASP A 64 33.39 13.88 26.21
C ASP A 64 32.37 13.37 27.22
N ASP A 65 32.62 13.79 28.45
CA ASP A 65 32.17 13.23 29.72
C ASP A 65 30.84 13.82 30.22
N ALA A 66 30.16 12.98 31.01
CA ALA A 66 29.19 13.22 32.07
C ALA A 66 27.96 14.13 31.83
N SER A 67 26.76 13.53 32.00
CA SER A 67 26.06 13.60 33.31
C SER A 67 24.74 12.83 33.26
N ALA A 68 24.66 11.80 34.10
CA ALA A 68 23.44 11.02 34.36
C ALA A 68 22.37 11.86 35.07
N ARG A 69 21.12 11.85 34.56
CA ARG A 69 19.92 12.02 35.39
C ARG A 69 18.74 11.20 34.88
N ASN A 70 18.33 10.28 35.76
CA ASN A 70 17.06 9.53 35.82
C ASN A 70 15.87 10.23 35.14
N ALA A 71 15.20 9.51 34.24
CA ALA A 71 13.81 9.80 33.87
C ALA A 71 13.04 8.49 33.78
N GLY A 72 12.22 8.25 34.80
CA GLY A 72 11.46 7.04 35.00
C GLY A 72 10.52 6.68 33.86
N ASP A 73 10.40 5.37 33.68
CA ASP A 73 9.33 4.63 33.02
C ASP A 73 7.98 5.37 33.02
N ARG A 74 7.57 5.79 31.82
CA ARG A 74 6.17 6.02 31.48
C ARG A 74 5.85 5.33 30.17
N LYS A 75 5.66 4.01 30.28
CA LYS A 75 5.09 3.14 29.26
C LYS A 75 3.66 3.63 28.93
N LYS A 76 3.53 4.54 27.97
CA LYS A 76 2.24 4.90 27.38
C LYS A 76 1.83 3.80 26.40
N SER A 77 1.04 2.86 26.91
CA SER A 77 0.32 1.87 26.12
C SER A 77 -0.68 2.58 25.21
N TYR A 78 -0.37 2.68 23.92
CA TYR A 78 -1.37 3.05 22.92
C TYR A 78 -2.25 1.82 22.64
N PRO A 79 -3.59 1.92 22.71
CA PRO A 79 -4.44 0.82 22.31
C PRO A 79 -4.35 0.70 20.79
N SER A 80 -3.71 -0.36 20.29
CA SER A 80 -3.76 -0.72 18.88
C SER A 80 -5.21 -1.06 18.54
N LYS A 81 -5.93 -0.08 17.98
CA LYS A 81 -7.18 -0.35 17.27
C LYS A 81 -6.80 -1.15 16.04
N ASN A 82 -6.80 -2.48 16.20
CA ASN A 82 -6.77 -3.43 15.09
C ASN A 82 -8.07 -3.20 14.30
N LYS A 83 -8.02 -2.30 13.31
CA LYS A 83 -8.98 -2.32 12.22
C LYS A 83 -8.77 -3.68 11.55
N SER A 84 -9.78 -4.54 11.64
CA SER A 84 -9.85 -5.82 10.96
C SER A 84 -9.57 -5.61 9.47
N ILE A 85 -8.38 -6.01 9.04
CA ILE A 85 -8.03 -6.08 7.62
C ILE A 85 -8.65 -7.38 7.12
N ILE A 86 -9.74 -7.26 6.37
CA ILE A 86 -10.36 -8.40 5.71
C ILE A 86 -9.67 -8.50 4.34
N VAL A 87 -8.83 -9.52 4.18
CA VAL A 87 -8.20 -9.88 2.92
C VAL A 87 -9.11 -10.89 2.24
N LEU A 88 -9.59 -10.56 1.04
CA LEU A 88 -10.49 -11.40 0.24
C LEU A 88 -10.00 -11.40 -1.20
N ASP A 89 -8.95 -12.19 -1.42
CA ASP A 89 -8.65 -12.82 -2.70
C ASP A 89 -8.39 -14.30 -2.40
N ASP A 90 -8.94 -15.22 -3.20
CA ASP A 90 -8.80 -16.67 -3.00
C ASP A 90 -7.34 -17.13 -3.22
N SER A 91 -6.53 -16.31 -3.89
CA SER A 91 -5.07 -16.42 -3.93
C SER A 91 -4.44 -15.68 -2.74
N LYS A 92 -4.29 -16.36 -1.59
CA LYS A 92 -3.52 -15.92 -0.40
C LYS A 92 -2.01 -15.73 -0.65
N GLU A 93 -1.59 -15.52 -1.89
CA GLU A 93 -0.17 -15.50 -2.29
C GLU A 93 0.56 -14.30 -1.67
N TRP A 94 -0.15 -13.19 -1.43
CA TRP A 94 0.43 -11.91 -1.01
C TRP A 94 -0.07 -11.37 0.34
N ASP A 95 -0.81 -12.16 1.11
CA ASP A 95 -1.37 -11.75 2.42
C ASP A 95 -0.29 -11.33 3.43
N TRP A 96 0.90 -11.89 3.29
CA TRP A 96 2.05 -11.61 4.15
C TRP A 96 2.70 -10.23 3.88
N VAL A 97 2.33 -9.56 2.78
CA VAL A 97 2.92 -8.27 2.38
C VAL A 97 2.46 -7.17 3.35
N PRO A 98 3.37 -6.43 3.98
CA PRO A 98 2.99 -5.35 4.87
C PRO A 98 2.20 -4.24 4.15
N LEU A 99 1.14 -3.72 4.79
CA LEU A 99 0.26 -2.69 4.22
C LEU A 99 0.99 -1.47 3.64
N HIS A 100 2.06 -1.02 4.30
CA HIS A 100 2.82 0.13 3.85
C HIS A 100 3.58 -0.14 2.55
N VAL A 101 4.03 -1.38 2.32
CA VAL A 101 4.66 -1.83 1.08
C VAL A 101 3.62 -2.00 -0.01
N ALA A 102 2.48 -2.63 0.30
CA ALA A 102 1.37 -2.75 -0.64
C ALA A 102 0.92 -1.38 -1.18
N SER A 103 0.70 -0.43 -0.25
CA SER A 103 0.35 0.96 -0.59
C SER A 103 1.41 1.66 -1.44
N SER A 104 2.70 1.53 -1.09
CA SER A 104 3.76 2.17 -1.86
C SER A 104 3.89 1.60 -3.26
N VAL A 105 3.76 0.28 -3.43
CA VAL A 105 3.85 -0.39 -4.74
C VAL A 105 2.75 0.10 -5.68
N VAL A 106 1.50 0.08 -5.22
CA VAL A 106 0.35 0.48 -6.04
C VAL A 106 0.47 1.95 -6.46
N LYS A 107 0.84 2.85 -5.52
CA LYS A 107 1.04 4.27 -5.83
C LYS A 107 2.17 4.50 -6.83
N GLU A 108 3.28 3.79 -6.69
CA GLU A 108 4.40 3.91 -7.63
C GLU A 108 4.02 3.41 -9.03
N PHE A 109 3.18 2.37 -9.18
CA PHE A 109 2.63 2.00 -10.49
C PHE A 109 1.75 3.10 -11.09
N CYS A 110 0.85 3.68 -10.30
CA CYS A 110 0.00 4.78 -10.76
C CYS A 110 0.84 6.00 -11.22
N PHE A 111 1.81 6.44 -10.43
CA PHE A 111 2.66 7.60 -10.77
C PHE A 111 3.54 7.37 -12.01
N ARG A 112 3.76 6.11 -12.40
CA ARG A 112 4.53 5.74 -13.58
C ARG A 112 3.66 5.53 -14.83
N GLY A 113 2.34 5.70 -14.71
CA GLY A 113 1.41 5.44 -15.79
C GLY A 113 1.20 3.95 -16.09
N ARG A 114 1.65 3.06 -15.21
CA ARG A 114 1.50 1.60 -15.34
C ARG A 114 0.16 1.16 -14.74
N PHE A 115 -0.92 1.63 -15.33
CA PHE A 115 -2.26 1.51 -14.75
C PHE A 115 -2.79 0.07 -14.76
N ALA A 116 -2.42 -0.75 -15.73
CA ALA A 116 -2.78 -2.16 -15.75
C ALA A 116 -2.19 -2.91 -14.55
N GLU A 117 -0.89 -2.74 -14.30
CA GLU A 117 -0.21 -3.33 -13.15
C GLU A 117 -0.66 -2.72 -11.83
N ALA A 118 -1.05 -1.44 -11.83
CA ALA A 118 -1.64 -0.81 -10.66
C ALA A 118 -2.99 -1.45 -10.28
N ILE A 119 -3.82 -1.80 -11.27
CA ILE A 119 -5.12 -2.45 -11.06
C ILE A 119 -4.94 -3.91 -10.64
N GLU A 120 -3.98 -4.62 -11.24
CA GLU A 120 -3.60 -5.97 -10.80
C GLU A 120 -3.15 -5.95 -9.33
N ALA A 121 -2.23 -5.06 -8.99
CA ALA A 121 -1.76 -4.88 -7.61
C ALA A 121 -2.88 -4.42 -6.66
N TYR A 122 -3.85 -3.64 -7.15
CA TYR A 122 -5.02 -3.21 -6.38
C TYR A 122 -5.93 -4.37 -5.99
N ALA A 123 -6.09 -5.35 -6.88
CA ALA A 123 -6.88 -6.54 -6.64
C ALA A 123 -6.14 -7.53 -5.72
N SER A 124 -4.84 -7.74 -5.96
CA SER A 124 -4.09 -8.82 -5.33
C SER A 124 -3.45 -8.47 -3.98
N LEU A 125 -3.24 -7.18 -3.67
CA LEU A 125 -2.53 -6.77 -2.46
C LEU A 125 -3.48 -6.38 -1.32
N PRO A 126 -3.05 -6.57 -0.06
CA PRO A 126 -3.81 -6.10 1.10
C PRO A 126 -3.75 -4.57 1.17
N LEU A 127 -4.83 -3.91 0.75
CA LEU A 127 -4.97 -2.45 0.76
C LEU A 127 -6.03 -2.00 1.75
N THR A 128 -5.82 -0.81 2.32
CA THR A 128 -6.82 -0.11 3.13
C THR A 128 -7.77 0.69 2.23
N ASP A 129 -9.01 0.94 2.69
CA ASP A 129 -9.99 1.72 1.94
C ASP A 129 -9.51 3.13 1.59
N ALA A 130 -8.64 3.72 2.43
CA ALA A 130 -8.03 5.01 2.16
C ALA A 130 -7.13 4.96 0.92
N VAL A 131 -6.28 3.93 0.83
CA VAL A 131 -5.40 3.74 -0.33
C VAL A 131 -6.22 3.42 -1.57
N ARG A 132 -7.29 2.63 -1.45
CA ARG A 132 -8.20 2.35 -2.57
C ARG A 132 -8.82 3.63 -3.14
N ARG A 133 -9.24 4.56 -2.27
CA ARG A 133 -9.73 5.89 -2.67
C ARG A 133 -8.63 6.77 -3.29
N ASP A 134 -7.42 6.73 -2.75
CA ASP A 134 -6.28 7.46 -3.33
C ASP A 134 -6.00 7.00 -4.77
N VAL A 135 -6.10 5.70 -5.05
CA VAL A 135 -5.88 5.16 -6.42
C VAL A 135 -6.94 5.66 -7.39
N VAL A 136 -8.21 5.69 -6.98
CA VAL A 136 -9.31 6.28 -7.76
C VAL A 136 -9.03 7.74 -8.08
N ALA A 137 -8.65 8.54 -7.08
CA ALA A 137 -8.31 9.95 -7.27
C ALA A 137 -7.15 10.13 -8.25
N ILE A 138 -6.08 9.35 -8.12
CA ILE A 138 -4.93 9.40 -9.03
C ILE A 138 -5.37 9.07 -10.47
N LEU A 139 -6.18 8.02 -10.68
CA LEU A 139 -6.66 7.68 -12.02
C LEU A 139 -7.52 8.78 -12.65
N GLN A 140 -8.34 9.47 -11.85
CA GLN A 140 -9.08 10.65 -12.29
C GLN A 140 -8.17 11.82 -12.66
N ASP A 141 -7.16 12.10 -11.83
CA ASP A 141 -6.21 13.19 -12.06
C ASP A 141 -5.39 13.00 -13.34
N TYR A 142 -5.11 11.74 -13.71
CA TYR A 142 -4.45 11.38 -14.98
C TYR A 142 -5.43 11.21 -16.16
N GLU A 143 -6.72 11.48 -15.96
CA GLU A 143 -7.80 11.34 -16.96
C GLU A 143 -7.86 9.93 -17.60
N GLN A 144 -7.48 8.90 -16.84
CA GLN A 144 -7.44 7.52 -17.32
C GLN A 144 -8.80 6.85 -17.15
N TYR A 145 -9.81 7.38 -17.82
CA TYR A 145 -11.20 6.94 -17.69
C TYR A 145 -11.40 5.44 -18.02
N PRO A 146 -10.80 4.85 -19.07
CA PRO A 146 -10.96 3.41 -19.33
C PRO A 146 -10.41 2.55 -18.20
N SER A 147 -9.23 2.89 -17.67
CA SER A 147 -8.60 2.19 -16.54
C SER A 147 -9.42 2.34 -15.27
N LEU A 148 -10.00 3.52 -15.05
CA LEU A 148 -10.88 3.78 -13.93
C LEU A 148 -12.12 2.89 -13.98
N LEU A 149 -12.81 2.81 -15.12
CA LEU A 149 -13.97 1.92 -15.28
C LEU A 149 -13.61 0.46 -15.01
N TYR A 150 -12.49 -0.01 -15.54
CA TYR A 150 -12.00 -1.36 -15.27
C TYR A 150 -11.71 -1.59 -13.78
N LEU A 151 -11.14 -0.60 -13.08
CA LEU A 151 -10.94 -0.67 -11.63
C LEU A 151 -12.27 -0.83 -10.87
N TYR A 152 -13.34 -0.13 -11.28
CA TYR A 152 -14.66 -0.27 -10.66
C TYR A 152 -15.26 -1.66 -10.90
N GLU A 153 -15.08 -2.25 -12.08
CA GLU A 153 -15.49 -3.63 -12.35
C GLU A 153 -14.73 -4.62 -11.46
N VAL A 154 -13.41 -4.48 -11.37
CA VAL A 154 -12.56 -5.28 -10.48
C VAL A 154 -13.00 -5.12 -9.03
N HIS A 155 -13.21 -3.89 -8.55
CA HIS A 155 -13.65 -3.63 -7.18
C HIS A 155 -15.00 -4.28 -6.85
N ARG A 156 -15.94 -4.28 -7.80
CA ARG A 156 -17.23 -5.00 -7.63
C ARG A 156 -17.03 -6.51 -7.53
N SER A 157 -16.11 -7.07 -8.29
CA SER A 157 -15.81 -8.51 -8.24
C SER A 157 -15.24 -8.95 -6.89
N MET A 158 -14.61 -8.03 -6.14
CA MET A 158 -14.12 -8.28 -4.77
C MET A 158 -15.25 -8.46 -3.74
N GLY A 159 -16.51 -8.17 -4.10
CA GLY A 159 -17.69 -8.44 -3.28
C GLY A 159 -17.86 -7.51 -2.07
N THR A 160 -18.69 -7.93 -1.11
CA THR A 160 -19.13 -7.13 0.05
C THR A 160 -18.06 -6.96 1.14
N GLY A 161 -16.87 -7.53 0.96
CA GLY A 161 -15.78 -7.48 1.93
C GLY A 161 -15.05 -6.14 1.98
N VAL A 162 -15.22 -5.29 0.97
CA VAL A 162 -14.57 -3.99 0.85
C VAL A 162 -15.60 -2.88 0.91
N GLN A 163 -15.23 -1.74 1.49
CA GLN A 163 -16.13 -0.59 1.52
C GLN A 163 -16.47 -0.17 0.08
N PRO A 164 -17.76 0.10 -0.23
CA PRO A 164 -18.14 0.63 -1.53
C PRO A 164 -17.37 1.92 -1.85
N LEU A 165 -16.85 2.01 -3.07
CA LEU A 165 -16.24 3.24 -3.58
C LEU A 165 -17.32 4.28 -3.88
N ASP A 166 -16.93 5.56 -3.90
CA ASP A 166 -17.81 6.61 -4.38
C ASP A 166 -18.15 6.38 -5.86
N VAL A 167 -19.40 6.59 -6.25
CA VAL A 167 -19.88 6.30 -7.60
C VAL A 167 -19.77 7.52 -8.52
N ALA A 168 -19.64 8.73 -7.97
CA ALA A 168 -19.49 9.94 -8.77
C ALA A 168 -18.30 9.88 -9.76
N PRO A 169 -17.09 9.40 -9.37
CA PRO A 169 -15.99 9.20 -10.30
C PRO A 169 -16.29 8.27 -11.47
N GLU A 170 -17.04 7.20 -11.21
CA GLU A 170 -17.38 6.21 -12.24
C GLU A 170 -18.38 6.79 -13.24
N LEU A 171 -19.41 7.48 -12.76
CA LEU A 171 -20.39 8.13 -13.63
C LEU A 171 -19.76 9.24 -14.49
N ASP A 172 -18.84 10.03 -13.91
CA ASP A 172 -18.09 11.01 -14.69
C ASP A 172 -17.25 10.33 -15.77
N ALA A 173 -16.56 9.23 -15.46
CA ALA A 173 -15.79 8.47 -16.43
C ALA A 173 -16.67 7.90 -17.56
N LEU A 174 -17.83 7.32 -17.26
CA LEU A 174 -18.77 6.83 -18.28
C LEU A 174 -19.24 7.97 -19.21
N LYS A 175 -19.55 9.13 -18.64
CA LYS A 175 -19.93 10.33 -19.41
C LYS A 175 -18.80 10.78 -20.34
N LYS A 176 -17.56 10.81 -19.84
CA LYS A 176 -16.36 11.22 -20.61
C LYS A 176 -16.01 10.26 -21.73
N VAL A 177 -16.17 8.96 -21.52
CA VAL A 177 -15.96 7.92 -22.54
C VAL A 177 -17.13 7.86 -23.54
N GLY A 178 -18.26 8.51 -23.24
CA GLY A 178 -19.43 8.57 -24.12
C GLY A 178 -20.35 7.36 -24.03
N ARG A 179 -20.26 6.55 -22.96
CA ARG A 179 -21.11 5.38 -22.72
C ARG A 179 -22.38 5.76 -21.97
N ILE A 180 -23.26 6.49 -22.65
CA ILE A 180 -24.45 7.10 -22.02
C ILE A 180 -25.46 6.03 -21.56
N GLU A 181 -25.62 4.94 -22.31
CA GLU A 181 -26.55 3.86 -21.94
C GLU A 181 -26.11 3.13 -20.65
N GLU A 182 -24.81 2.85 -20.52
CA GLU A 182 -24.23 2.28 -19.31
C GLU A 182 -24.37 3.26 -18.14
N LEU A 183 -24.18 4.56 -18.38
CA LEU A 183 -24.35 5.61 -17.37
C LEU A 183 -25.79 5.66 -16.84
N ASP A 184 -26.79 5.63 -17.71
CA ASP A 184 -28.20 5.61 -17.31
C ASP A 184 -28.55 4.35 -16.51
N THR A 185 -28.08 3.19 -16.98
CA THR A 185 -28.28 1.91 -16.30
C THR A 185 -27.66 1.95 -14.91
N ARG A 186 -26.41 2.41 -14.79
CA ARG A 186 -25.71 2.54 -13.51
C ARG A 186 -26.42 3.53 -12.59
N PHE A 187 -26.88 4.66 -13.10
CA PHE A 187 -27.64 5.63 -12.31
C PHE A 187 -28.93 5.02 -11.73
N GLN A 188 -29.65 4.21 -12.51
CA GLN A 188 -30.86 3.53 -12.05
C GLN A 188 -30.59 2.45 -10.99
N GLU A 189 -29.43 1.78 -11.06
CA GLU A 189 -28.99 0.80 -10.07
C GLU A 189 -28.59 1.43 -8.72
N LEU A 190 -28.34 2.76 -8.68
CA LEU A 190 -27.93 3.45 -7.46
C LEU A 190 -29.04 3.51 -6.40
N SER A 191 -28.60 3.67 -5.16
CA SER A 191 -29.49 3.96 -4.05
C SER A 191 -30.17 5.32 -4.25
N ILE A 192 -31.39 5.48 -3.74
CA ILE A 192 -32.13 6.76 -3.78
C ILE A 192 -31.31 7.92 -3.16
N LYS A 193 -30.49 7.60 -2.15
CA LYS A 193 -29.59 8.58 -1.51
C LYS A 193 -28.52 9.07 -2.46
N ASP A 194 -27.90 8.16 -3.22
CA ASP A 194 -26.85 8.53 -4.17
C ASP A 194 -27.45 9.23 -5.40
N GLN A 195 -28.60 8.76 -5.89
CA GLN A 195 -29.31 9.42 -6.98
C GLN A 195 -29.63 10.87 -6.66
N SER A 196 -30.04 11.20 -5.43
CA SER A 196 -30.37 12.57 -5.02
C SER A 196 -29.17 13.48 -4.75
N ARG A 197 -27.92 12.98 -4.87
CA ARG A 197 -26.73 13.82 -4.68
C ARG A 197 -26.59 14.82 -5.84
N ALA A 198 -26.27 16.06 -5.49
CA ALA A 198 -26.21 17.17 -6.44
C ALA A 198 -25.11 17.03 -7.49
N ASP A 199 -23.96 16.43 -7.13
CA ASP A 199 -22.87 16.14 -8.06
C ASP A 199 -23.28 15.12 -9.12
N ILE A 200 -24.00 14.06 -8.70
CA ILE A 200 -24.52 13.02 -9.59
C ILE A 200 -25.63 13.58 -10.50
N GLN A 201 -26.58 14.36 -9.97
CA GLN A 201 -27.63 14.99 -10.78
C GLN A 201 -27.06 15.90 -11.87
N LYS A 202 -26.01 16.67 -11.53
CA LYS A 202 -25.27 17.50 -12.50
C LYS A 202 -24.61 16.66 -13.60
N LEU A 203 -24.15 15.44 -13.30
CA LEU A 203 -23.60 14.53 -14.30
C LEU A 203 -24.70 14.02 -15.24
N MET A 204 -25.90 13.75 -14.73
CA MET A 204 -27.06 13.35 -15.55
C MET A 204 -27.64 14.51 -16.36
N GLY A 205 -27.37 15.76 -16.00
CA GLY A 205 -27.90 16.95 -16.67
C GLY A 205 -29.29 17.37 -16.18
N ASN A 206 -29.64 16.96 -14.95
CA ASN A 206 -30.90 17.28 -14.26
C ASN A 206 -30.76 18.45 -13.29
#